data_AF-A0A8I0TUV1-F1
#
_entry.id   AF-A0A8I0TUV1-F1
#
_cell.length_a   1.000
_cell.length_b   1.000
_cell.length_c   1.000
_cell.angle_alpha   90.00
_cell.angle_beta   90.00
_cell.angle_gamma   90.00
#
_symmetry.space_group_name_H-M   'P 1'
#
loop_
_entity.id
_entity.type
_entity.pdbx_description
1 polymer ?
#
loop_
_entity_poly.entity_id
_entity_poly.type
_entity_poly.pdbx_seq_one_letter_code
_entity_poly.pdbx_strand_id
1 'polypeptide(L)'
;MQLPAPALAATALIEVVRVSGLPERRGAPYPGAVVAHWAGDEAADLLTLIRSLPGSTQHRCGFSPGWGVRAYDDVLDLPLYEAAFCFTCDEVRIQGAAVPPALATQFFDADAEQARALLGRFRRAAL
;
A
#
# COMPACT_ATOMS: atom_id res chain seq x y z
N MET A 1 11.25 -0.95 -0.09
CA MET A 1 10.74 0.19 0.71
C MET A 1 10.48 -0.26 2.15
N GLN A 2 10.17 0.66 3.07
CA GLN A 2 9.93 0.36 4.49
C GLN A 2 8.43 0.39 4.82
N LEU A 3 7.99 -0.58 5.61
CA LEU A 3 6.65 -0.63 6.22
C LEU A 3 6.78 -0.45 7.75
N PRO A 4 5.74 0.03 8.44
CA PRO A 4 5.80 0.20 9.90
C PRO A 4 5.95 -1.15 10.58
N ALA A 5 7.13 -1.43 11.15
CA ALA A 5 7.50 -2.78 11.60
C ALA A 5 6.55 -3.40 12.64
N PRO A 6 6.06 -2.67 13.68
CA PRO A 6 5.09 -3.22 14.62
C PRO A 6 3.76 -3.59 13.95
N ALA A 7 3.26 -2.72 13.06
CA ALA A 7 2.01 -2.95 12.34
C ALA A 7 2.14 -4.10 11.31
N LEU A 8 3.30 -4.21 10.67
CA LEU A 8 3.62 -5.30 9.77
C LEU A 8 3.56 -6.66 10.48
N ALA A 9 4.16 -6.75 11.67
CA ALA A 9 4.17 -7.99 12.46
C ALA A 9 2.78 -8.39 12.95
N ALA A 10 1.90 -7.42 13.20
CA ALA A 10 0.52 -7.64 13.63
C ALA A 10 -0.47 -7.86 12.48
N THR A 11 -0.05 -7.72 11.21
CA THR A 11 -0.97 -7.81 10.07
C THR A 11 -1.48 -9.24 9.90
N ALA A 12 -2.79 -9.44 10.04
CA ALA A 12 -3.48 -10.71 9.82
C ALA A 12 -4.27 -10.73 8.49
N LEU A 13 -4.76 -9.56 8.06
CA LEU A 13 -5.54 -9.40 6.82
C LEU A 13 -5.06 -8.17 6.05
N ILE A 14 -5.08 -8.27 4.72
CA ILE A 14 -4.90 -7.16 3.81
C ILE A 14 -6.11 -7.02 2.91
N GLU A 15 -6.71 -5.83 2.90
CA GLU A 15 -7.62 -5.42 1.83
C GLU A 15 -6.81 -4.79 0.69
N VAL A 16 -7.11 -5.18 -0.54
CA VAL A 16 -6.61 -4.53 -1.75
C VAL A 16 -7.68 -3.55 -2.24
N VAL A 17 -7.30 -2.29 -2.40
CA VAL A 17 -8.22 -1.21 -2.77
C VAL A 17 -7.88 -0.70 -4.16
N ARG A 18 -8.87 -0.68 -5.06
CA ARG A 18 -8.80 0.09 -6.30
C ARG A 18 -9.12 1.55 -5.97
N VAL A 19 -8.08 2.34 -5.74
CA VAL A 19 -8.20 3.73 -5.31
C VAL A 19 -8.80 4.57 -6.42
N SER A 20 -9.79 5.40 -6.06
CA SER A 20 -10.56 6.24 -6.99
C SER A 20 -10.27 7.74 -6.83
N GLY A 21 -9.44 8.14 -5.87
CA GLY A 21 -9.13 9.54 -5.62
C GLY A 21 -8.25 9.75 -4.38
N LEU A 22 -8.12 11.01 -3.97
CA LEU A 22 -7.44 11.38 -2.73
C LEU A 22 -8.45 11.52 -1.58
N PRO A 23 -8.04 11.29 -0.33
CA PRO A 23 -8.86 11.56 0.84
C PRO A 23 -9.24 13.05 0.93
N GLU A 24 -10.46 13.34 1.36
CA GLU A 24 -10.94 14.72 1.56
C GLU A 24 -10.18 15.47 2.67
N ARG A 25 -9.63 14.72 3.63
CA ARG A 25 -8.84 15.25 4.75
C ARG A 25 -7.67 14.33 5.07
N ARG A 26 -6.59 14.90 5.64
CA ARG A 26 -5.44 14.13 6.11
C ARG A 26 -5.87 13.06 7.11
N GLY A 27 -5.41 11.84 6.90
CA GLY A 27 -5.70 10.69 7.76
C GLY A 27 -7.07 10.05 7.55
N ALA A 28 -7.91 10.58 6.64
CA ALA A 28 -9.07 9.81 6.18
C ALA A 28 -8.61 8.72 5.19
N PRO A 29 -9.29 7.56 5.15
CA PRO A 29 -8.94 6.48 4.23
C PRO A 29 -8.95 6.92 2.77
N TYR A 30 -8.11 6.30 1.93
CA TYR A 30 -8.19 6.49 0.48
C TYR A 30 -9.52 5.93 -0.03
N PRO A 31 -10.31 6.71 -0.79
CA PRO A 31 -11.56 6.23 -1.35
C PRO A 31 -11.28 5.20 -2.46
N GLY A 32 -12.16 4.21 -2.58
CA GLY A 32 -12.02 3.16 -3.57
C GLY A 32 -12.79 1.90 -3.22
N ALA A 33 -12.92 1.00 -4.19
CA ALA A 33 -13.52 -0.31 -3.98
C ALA A 33 -12.49 -1.28 -3.42
N VAL A 34 -12.87 -2.05 -2.39
CA VAL A 34 -12.09 -3.23 -1.99
C VAL A 34 -12.33 -4.31 -3.03
N VAL A 35 -11.26 -4.77 -3.67
CA VAL A 35 -11.32 -5.75 -4.76
C VAL A 35 -10.87 -7.15 -4.33
N ALA A 36 -10.11 -7.24 -3.23
CA ALA A 36 -9.69 -8.53 -2.67
C ALA A 36 -9.36 -8.43 -1.18
N HIS A 37 -9.42 -9.59 -0.54
CA HIS A 37 -8.98 -9.83 0.84
C HIS A 37 -7.93 -10.94 0.81
N TRP A 38 -6.75 -10.67 1.37
CA TRP A 38 -5.66 -11.64 1.48
C TRP A 38 -5.30 -11.86 2.95
N ALA A 39 -5.14 -13.12 3.35
CA ALA A 39 -4.80 -13.51 4.72
C ALA A 39 -3.70 -14.58 4.71
N GLY A 40 -3.07 -14.82 5.87
CA GLY A 40 -2.04 -15.84 6.02
C GLY A 40 -0.87 -15.64 5.04
N ASP A 41 -0.49 -16.72 4.35
CA ASP A 41 0.65 -16.73 3.41
C ASP A 41 0.48 -15.71 2.27
N GLU A 42 -0.76 -15.50 1.78
CA GLU A 42 -0.99 -14.52 0.72
C GLU A 42 -0.67 -13.09 1.18
N ALA A 43 -1.06 -12.74 2.40
CA ALA A 43 -0.74 -11.45 3.00
C ALA A 43 0.76 -11.32 3.26
N ALA A 44 1.39 -12.36 3.81
CA ALA A 44 2.84 -12.39 4.08
C ALA A 44 3.67 -12.22 2.79
N ASP A 45 3.29 -12.90 1.71
CA ASP A 45 3.94 -12.79 0.40
C ASP A 45 3.79 -11.40 -0.19
N LEU A 46 2.61 -10.79 -0.08
CA LEU A 46 2.39 -9.42 -0.54
C LEU A 46 3.30 -8.45 0.22
N LEU A 47 3.36 -8.57 1.54
CA LEU A 47 4.15 -7.68 2.39
C LEU A 47 5.64 -7.81 2.12
N THR A 48 6.11 -9.04 1.91
CA THR A 48 7.47 -9.33 1.45
C THR A 48 7.75 -8.64 0.12
N LEU A 49 6.84 -8.77 -0.86
CA LEU A 49 6.98 -8.13 -2.16
C LEU A 49 7.01 -6.59 -2.05
N ILE A 50 6.11 -5.98 -1.27
CA ILE A 50 6.11 -4.53 -1.03
C ILE A 50 7.44 -4.09 -0.42
N ARG A 51 7.96 -4.80 0.59
CA ARG A 51 9.25 -4.47 1.20
C ARG A 51 10.42 -4.58 0.21
N SER A 52 10.34 -5.51 -0.74
CA SER A 52 11.37 -5.71 -1.76
C SER A 52 11.42 -4.64 -2.85
N LEU A 53 10.44 -3.72 -2.90
CA LEU A 53 10.44 -2.66 -3.91
C LEU A 53 11.70 -1.79 -3.78
N PRO A 54 12.53 -1.68 -4.84
CA PRO A 54 13.70 -0.83 -4.82
C PRO A 54 13.29 0.64 -4.74
N GLY A 55 14.09 1.44 -4.03
CA GLY A 55 13.85 2.88 -3.91
C GLY A 55 14.14 3.62 -5.21
N SER A 56 13.50 4.76 -5.41
CA SER A 56 13.75 5.67 -6.53
C SER A 56 13.88 7.12 -6.04
N THR A 57 14.17 8.03 -6.96
CA THR A 57 14.12 9.47 -6.72
C THR A 57 12.68 9.98 -6.82
N GLN A 58 12.39 11.13 -6.22
CA GLN A 58 11.08 11.76 -6.35
C GLN A 58 10.78 12.20 -7.80
N HIS A 59 9.61 11.82 -8.32
CA HIS A 59 9.07 12.32 -9.59
C HIS A 59 8.06 13.45 -9.34
N ARG A 60 7.99 14.46 -10.23
CA ARG A 60 7.21 15.70 -10.02
C ARG A 60 5.71 15.62 -10.40
N CYS A 61 5.12 14.43 -10.50
CA CYS A 61 3.69 14.33 -10.86
C CYS A 61 2.76 14.49 -9.65
N GLY A 62 1.52 14.90 -9.90
CA GLY A 62 0.55 15.34 -8.88
C GLY A 62 -0.04 14.25 -7.97
N PHE A 63 0.63 13.10 -7.80
CA PHE A 63 0.19 11.91 -7.06
C PHE A 63 -1.29 11.53 -7.29
N SER A 64 -1.50 10.60 -8.22
CA SER A 64 -2.81 10.01 -8.50
C SER A 64 -2.73 8.50 -8.27
N PRO A 65 -2.92 8.02 -7.01
CA PRO A 65 -2.78 6.62 -6.68
C PRO A 65 -3.88 5.80 -7.36
N GLY A 66 -3.50 4.69 -8.00
CA GLY A 66 -4.44 3.78 -8.63
C GLY A 66 -4.76 2.54 -7.80
N TRP A 67 -3.94 2.27 -6.78
CA TRP A 67 -4.04 1.08 -5.94
C TRP A 67 -3.65 1.41 -4.51
N GLY A 68 -4.21 0.67 -3.56
CA GLY A 68 -3.85 0.77 -2.17
C GLY A 68 -4.01 -0.56 -1.45
N VAL A 69 -3.43 -0.65 -0.27
CA VAL A 69 -3.65 -1.74 0.66
C VAL A 69 -4.02 -1.19 2.02
N ARG A 70 -4.92 -1.87 2.73
CA ARG A 70 -5.22 -1.62 4.14
C ARG A 70 -4.87 -2.87 4.92
N ALA A 71 -3.99 -2.73 5.91
CA ALA A 71 -3.55 -3.83 6.74
C ALA A 71 -4.29 -3.80 8.08
N TYR A 72 -4.82 -4.95 8.50
CA TYR A 72 -5.58 -5.10 9.73
C TYR A 72 -4.93 -6.15 10.63
N ASP A 73 -5.13 -6.00 11.93
CA ASP A 73 -4.86 -7.06 12.91
C ASP A 73 -5.96 -8.13 12.87
N ASP A 74 -5.93 -9.07 13.81
CA ASP A 74 -6.92 -10.14 13.95
C ASP A 74 -8.27 -9.67 14.50
N VAL A 75 -8.34 -8.47 15.07
CA VAL A 75 -9.59 -7.85 15.57
C VAL A 75 -10.38 -7.20 14.43
N LEU A 76 -9.71 -6.78 13.35
CA LEU A 76 -10.32 -6.30 12.10
C LEU A 76 -11.18 -5.03 12.22
N ASP A 77 -11.00 -4.22 13.27
CA ASP A 77 -11.81 -3.02 13.50
C ASP A 77 -11.33 -1.81 12.66
N LEU A 78 -10.09 -1.38 12.88
CA LEU A 78 -9.45 -0.29 12.14
C LEU A 78 -8.16 -0.75 11.47
N PRO A 79 -7.82 -0.23 10.28
CA PRO A 79 -6.57 -0.57 9.65
C PRO A 79 -5.40 -0.03 10.47
N LEU A 80 -4.41 -0.90 10.72
CA LEU A 80 -3.14 -0.55 11.35
C LEU A 80 -2.39 0.51 10.53
N TYR A 81 -2.45 0.35 9.21
CA TYR A 81 -2.02 1.35 8.24
C TYR A 81 -2.69 1.13 6.89
N GLU A 82 -2.67 2.16 6.07
CA GLU A 82 -3.04 2.13 4.66
C GLU A 82 -1.86 2.65 3.84
N ALA A 83 -1.54 1.98 2.74
CA ALA A 83 -0.52 2.40 1.79
C ALA A 83 -1.13 2.57 0.40
N ALA A 84 -1.06 3.77 -0.18
CA ALA A 84 -1.55 4.08 -1.51
C ALA A 84 -0.39 4.24 -2.49
N PHE A 85 -0.43 3.49 -3.59
CA PHE A 85 0.63 3.38 -4.59
C PHE A 85 0.26 4.13 -5.87
N CYS A 86 1.15 4.99 -6.32
CA CYS A 86 1.09 5.60 -7.63
C CYS A 86 2.26 5.08 -8.48
N PHE A 87 2.01 4.02 -9.27
CA PHE A 87 2.99 3.42 -10.19
C PHE A 87 3.37 4.32 -11.38
N THR A 88 2.75 5.49 -11.53
CA THR A 88 3.15 6.51 -12.50
C THR A 88 4.04 7.59 -11.89
N CYS A 89 3.97 7.75 -10.57
CA CYS A 89 4.75 8.74 -9.82
C CYS A 89 5.86 8.14 -8.98
N ASP A 90 6.03 6.82 -9.02
CA ASP A 90 7.06 6.12 -8.27
C ASP A 90 6.97 6.45 -6.78
N GLU A 91 5.74 6.68 -6.29
CA GLU A 91 5.46 7.22 -4.95
C GLU A 91 4.44 6.34 -4.24
N VAL A 92 4.70 6.09 -2.96
CA VAL A 92 3.76 5.49 -2.02
C VAL A 92 3.52 6.44 -0.86
N ARG A 93 2.26 6.59 -0.47
CA ARG A 93 1.86 7.32 0.73
C ARG A 93 1.29 6.36 1.75
N ILE A 94 1.87 6.35 2.95
CA ILE A 94 1.47 5.49 4.04
C ILE A 94 0.84 6.35 5.14
N GLN A 95 -0.32 5.95 5.63
CA GLN A 95 -1.04 6.62 6.72
C GLN A 95 -1.58 5.62 7.73
N GLY A 96 -1.78 6.07 8.96
CA GLY A 96 -2.24 5.23 10.07
C GLY A 96 -1.63 5.70 11.38
N ALA A 97 -2.26 5.36 12.50
CA ALA A 97 -1.80 5.78 13.82
C ALA A 97 -0.40 5.23 14.16
N ALA A 98 -0.08 4.04 13.64
CA ALA A 98 1.20 3.36 13.84
C ALA A 98 2.28 3.75 12.82
N VAL A 99 2.03 4.71 11.92
CA VAL A 99 2.95 5.10 10.85
C VAL A 99 3.82 6.28 11.28
N PRO A 100 5.14 6.10 11.45
CA PRO A 100 6.06 7.20 11.74
C PRO A 100 6.06 8.22 10.59
N PRO A 101 6.20 9.54 10.87
CA PRO A 101 6.22 10.56 9.82
C PRO A 101 7.25 10.34 8.72
N ALA A 102 8.41 9.75 9.06
CA ALA A 102 9.47 9.43 8.11
C ALA A 102 9.07 8.36 7.06
N LEU A 103 8.05 7.55 7.35
CA LEU A 103 7.55 6.51 6.44
C LEU A 103 6.33 6.97 5.63
N ALA A 104 5.78 8.15 5.93
CA ALA A 104 4.49 8.60 5.41
C ALA A 104 4.51 8.83 3.89
N THR A 105 5.65 9.21 3.33
CA THR A 105 5.87 9.29 1.88
C THR A 105 7.21 8.65 1.54
N GLN A 106 7.20 7.71 0.62
CA GLN A 106 8.40 7.04 0.12
C GLN A 106 8.33 6.92 -1.40
N PHE A 107 9.47 6.69 -2.03
CA PHE A 107 9.57 6.52 -3.47
C PHE A 107 10.09 5.12 -3.82
N PHE A 108 9.58 4.55 -4.91
CA PHE A 108 9.97 3.23 -5.41
C PHE A 108 10.06 3.23 -6.94
N ASP A 109 10.99 2.47 -7.50
CA ASP A 109 11.13 2.32 -8.95
C ASP A 109 9.97 1.44 -9.49
N ALA A 110 9.02 2.07 -10.20
CA ALA A 110 7.85 1.37 -10.72
C ALA A 110 8.16 0.48 -11.94
N ASP A 111 9.33 0.65 -12.55
CA ASP A 111 9.82 -0.15 -13.67
C ASP A 111 10.60 -1.40 -13.21
N ALA A 112 10.97 -1.47 -11.94
CA ALA A 112 11.56 -2.67 -11.36
C ALA A 112 10.62 -3.88 -11.46
N GLU A 113 11.21 -5.07 -11.58
CA GLU A 113 10.47 -6.33 -11.70
C GLU A 113 9.48 -6.55 -10.55
N GLN A 114 9.89 -6.21 -9.33
CA GLN A 114 9.08 -6.32 -8.11
C GLN A 114 7.85 -5.41 -8.16
N ALA A 115 7.99 -4.18 -8.66
CA ALA A 115 6.88 -3.24 -8.80
C ALA A 115 5.89 -3.69 -9.87
N ARG A 116 6.40 -4.20 -11.01
CA ARG A 116 5.56 -4.78 -12.06
C ARG A 116 4.81 -6.03 -11.57
N ALA A 117 5.47 -6.89 -10.79
CA ALA A 117 4.85 -8.05 -10.16
C ALA A 117 3.73 -7.64 -9.20
N LEU A 118 3.97 -6.62 -8.36
CA LEU A 118 2.99 -6.07 -7.43
C LEU A 118 1.76 -5.50 -8.16
N LEU A 119 1.99 -4.64 -9.16
CA LEU A 119 0.92 -4.07 -9.99
C LEU A 119 0.14 -5.16 -10.73
N GLY A 120 0.82 -6.17 -11.25
CA GLY A 120 0.19 -7.33 -11.87
C GLY A 120 -0.70 -8.11 -10.90
N ARG A 121 -0.25 -8.29 -9.65
CA ARG A 121 -1.04 -8.96 -8.60
C ARG A 121 -2.30 -8.16 -8.26
N PHE A 122 -2.21 -6.84 -8.10
CA PHE A 122 -3.38 -5.98 -7.89
C PHE A 122 -4.37 -6.02 -9.05
N ARG A 123 -3.87 -5.95 -10.29
CA ARG A 123 -4.74 -6.01 -11.49
C ARG A 123 -5.50 -7.34 -11.57
N ARG A 124 -4.83 -8.46 -11.31
CA ARG A 124 -5.48 -9.79 -11.30
C ARG A 124 -6.54 -9.93 -10.21
N ALA A 125 -6.33 -9.28 -9.07
CA ALA A 125 -7.28 -9.29 -7.95
C ALA A 125 -8.58 -8.51 -8.25
N ALA A 126 -8.58 -7.65 -9.27
CA ALA A 126 -9.75 -6.85 -9.66
C ALA A 126 -10.48 -7.38 -10.91
N LEU A 127 -10.08 -8.58 -11.40
CA LEU A 127 -10.76 -9.31 -12.47
C LEU A 127 -11.82 -10.23 -11.87
#